data_AF-A0A950RH82-F1
#
_entry.id   AF-A0A950RH82-F1
#
_cell.length_a   1.000
_cell.length_b   1.000
_cell.length_c   1.000
_cell.angle_alpha   90.00
_cell.angle_beta   90.00
_cell.angle_gamma   90.00
#
_symmetry.space_group_name_H-M   'P 1'
#
loop_
_entity.id
_entity.type
_entity.pdbx_description
1 polymer ?
#
loop_
_entity_poly.entity_id
_entity_poly.type
_entity_poly.pdbx_seq_one_letter_code
_entity_poly.pdbx_strand_id
1 'polypeptide(L)'
;GRPGSLPHGWQVTSDSLAVRVAVVLQARRLILLKSIPIPQETDWSEAGRRGWVDEYFAEALRSQPGLGPGFEVRAVNFREGRPLAGSSQA
;
A
#
# COMPACT_ATOMS: atom_id res chain seq x y z
N GLY A 1 18.84 -3.41 -12.43
CA GLY A 1 17.38 -3.18 -12.57
C GLY A 1 17.14 -1.75 -13.02
N ARG A 2 15.94 -1.43 -13.54
CA ARG A 2 15.51 -0.04 -13.79
C ARG A 2 15.22 0.67 -12.46
N PRO A 3 15.32 2.00 -12.35
CA PRO A 3 15.01 2.72 -11.11
C PRO A 3 13.62 2.36 -10.55
N GLY A 4 13.59 2.02 -9.25
CA GLY A 4 12.40 1.55 -8.53
C GLY A 4 11.92 0.14 -8.92
N SER A 5 12.78 -0.68 -9.54
CA SER A 5 12.50 -2.12 -9.66
C SER A 5 12.38 -2.78 -8.29
N LEU A 6 11.33 -3.57 -8.11
CA LEU A 6 11.16 -4.42 -6.92
C LEU A 6 12.03 -5.68 -7.04
N PRO A 7 12.43 -6.31 -5.92
CA PRO A 7 13.12 -7.59 -5.93
C PRO A 7 12.30 -8.66 -6.67
N HIS A 8 12.98 -9.54 -7.40
CA HIS A 8 12.34 -10.67 -8.07
C HIS A 8 12.35 -11.90 -7.15
N GLY A 9 11.35 -11.98 -6.27
CA GLY A 9 11.19 -13.08 -5.32
C GLY A 9 9.79 -13.11 -4.70
N TRP A 10 9.43 -14.23 -4.08
CA TRP A 10 8.08 -14.49 -3.55
C TRP A 10 7.68 -13.63 -2.34
N GLN A 11 8.65 -12.99 -1.69
CA GLN A 11 8.40 -11.99 -0.65
C GLN A 11 7.76 -10.70 -1.21
N VAL A 12 7.73 -10.55 -2.53
CA VAL A 12 7.09 -9.42 -3.23
C VAL A 12 5.83 -9.94 -3.92
N THR A 13 4.67 -9.43 -3.51
CA THR A 13 3.38 -9.82 -4.09
C THR A 13 2.58 -8.60 -4.52
N SER A 14 1.29 -8.78 -4.81
CA SER A 14 0.37 -7.73 -5.25
C SER A 14 0.39 -6.48 -4.37
N ASP A 15 0.61 -6.61 -3.06
CA ASP A 15 0.66 -5.45 -2.17
C ASP A 15 1.88 -4.56 -2.50
N SER A 16 3.08 -5.13 -2.55
CA SER A 16 4.28 -4.39 -2.96
C SER A 16 4.23 -3.90 -4.40
N LEU A 17 3.64 -4.69 -5.31
CA LEU A 17 3.41 -4.27 -6.70
C LEU A 17 2.49 -3.04 -6.77
N ALA A 18 1.47 -2.95 -5.90
CA ALA A 18 0.57 -1.81 -5.86
C ALA A 18 1.30 -0.51 -5.48
N VAL A 19 2.33 -0.57 -4.63
CA VAL A 19 3.19 0.59 -4.34
C VAL A 19 3.91 1.07 -5.60
N ARG A 20 4.47 0.13 -6.38
CA ARG A 20 5.13 0.48 -7.64
C ARG A 20 4.15 1.11 -8.63
N VAL A 21 2.94 0.56 -8.74
CA VAL A 21 1.88 1.11 -9.60
C VAL A 21 1.52 2.52 -9.15
N ALA A 22 1.40 2.76 -7.84
CA ALA A 22 1.10 4.09 -7.29
C ALA A 22 2.17 5.12 -7.70
N VAL A 23 3.45 4.76 -7.68
CA VAL A 23 4.54 5.62 -8.20
C VAL A 23 4.38 5.90 -9.68
N VAL A 24 4.18 4.86 -10.49
CA VAL A 24 4.09 5.00 -11.96
C VAL A 24 2.90 5.89 -12.35
N LEU A 25 1.80 5.80 -11.62
CA LEU A 25 0.59 6.60 -11.84
C LEU A 25 0.61 7.96 -11.12
N GLN A 26 1.67 8.27 -10.36
CA GLN A 26 1.74 9.46 -9.50
C GLN A 26 0.52 9.60 -8.58
N ALA A 27 0.03 8.47 -8.07
CA ALA A 27 -1.14 8.43 -7.22
C ALA A 27 -0.89 9.15 -5.90
N ARG A 28 -1.90 9.83 -5.37
CA ARG A 28 -1.83 10.49 -4.04
C ARG A 28 -2.14 9.52 -2.90
N ARG A 29 -2.82 8.41 -3.19
CA ARG A 29 -3.26 7.44 -2.19
C ARG A 29 -3.22 6.02 -2.75
N LEU A 30 -2.79 5.08 -1.91
CA LEU A 30 -2.94 3.65 -2.11
C LEU A 30 -3.94 3.10 -1.09
N ILE A 31 -4.96 2.39 -1.59
CA ILE A 31 -5.99 1.79 -0.74
C ILE A 31 -5.91 0.28 -0.91
N LEU A 32 -5.56 -0.40 0.18
CA LEU A 32 -5.56 -1.85 0.26
C LEU A 32 -6.94 -2.34 0.68
N LEU A 33 -7.63 -2.98 -0.25
CA LEU A 33 -8.89 -3.67 0.06
C LEU A 33 -8.54 -5.03 0.70
N LYS A 34 -8.86 -5.20 1.97
CA LYS A 34 -8.60 -6.42 2.73
C LYS A 34 -9.92 -7.01 3.20
N SER A 35 -9.98 -8.32 3.40
CA SER A 35 -11.18 -9.03 3.87
C SER A 35 -11.32 -9.06 5.41
N ILE A 36 -10.35 -8.49 6.10
CA ILE A 36 -10.26 -8.36 7.55
C ILE A 36 -9.91 -6.91 7.89
N PRO A 37 -10.25 -6.43 9.09
CA PRO A 37 -9.78 -5.14 9.56
C PRO A 37 -8.27 -5.19 9.82
N ILE A 38 -7.55 -4.15 9.37
CA ILE A 38 -6.20 -3.84 9.81
C ILE A 38 -6.30 -2.59 10.70
N PRO A 39 -5.85 -2.62 11.96
CA PRO A 39 -5.87 -1.46 12.83
C PRO A 39 -5.13 -0.27 12.20
N GLN A 40 -5.69 0.93 12.29
CA GLN A 40 -5.22 2.10 11.54
C GLN A 40 -3.80 2.53 11.93
N GLU A 41 -3.40 2.26 13.18
CA GLU A 41 -2.12 2.62 13.77
C GLU A 41 -1.06 1.53 13.58
N THR A 42 -1.37 0.47 12.84
CA THR A 42 -0.42 -0.62 12.59
C THR A 42 0.73 -0.13 11.72
N ASP A 43 1.96 -0.31 12.20
CA ASP A 43 3.16 -0.14 11.38
C ASP A 43 3.15 -1.15 10.22
N TRP A 44 3.46 -0.70 8.99
CA TRP A 44 3.41 -1.57 7.82
C TRP A 44 4.42 -2.73 7.87
N SER A 45 5.50 -2.61 8.65
CA SER A 45 6.44 -3.71 8.87
C SER A 45 5.82 -4.78 9.79
N GLU A 46 5.02 -4.38 10.78
CA GLU A 46 4.23 -5.31 11.60
C GLU A 46 3.12 -5.97 10.79
N ALA A 47 2.43 -5.22 9.92
CA ALA A 47 1.43 -5.78 9.01
C ALA A 47 2.03 -6.88 8.10
N GLY A 48 3.26 -6.69 7.61
CA GLY A 48 4.01 -7.70 6.87
C GLY A 48 4.30 -8.95 7.71
N ARG A 49 4.84 -8.78 8.93
CA ARG A 49 5.10 -9.91 9.85
C ARG A 49 3.85 -10.71 10.21
N ARG A 50 2.68 -10.07 10.28
CA ARG A 50 1.39 -10.73 10.54
C ARG A 50 0.76 -11.37 9.30
N GLY A 51 1.38 -11.22 8.12
CA GLY A 51 0.86 -11.73 6.86
C GLY A 51 -0.39 -11.01 6.36
N TRP A 52 -0.65 -9.79 6.81
CA TRP A 52 -1.77 -8.97 6.31
C TRP A 52 -1.44 -8.31 4.97
N VAL A 53 -0.15 -8.02 4.77
CA VAL A 53 0.46 -7.62 3.51
C VAL A 53 1.71 -8.47 3.30
N ASP A 54 2.30 -8.44 2.11
CA ASP A 54 3.59 -9.10 1.91
C ASP A 54 4.72 -8.47 2.75
N GLU A 55 5.73 -9.28 3.04
CA GLU A 55 6.87 -8.93 3.90
C GLU A 55 7.65 -7.72 3.35
N TYR A 56 7.67 -7.54 2.03
CA TYR A 56 8.40 -6.46 1.38
C TYR A 56 7.63 -5.13 1.37
N PHE A 57 6.34 -5.11 1.70
CA PHE A 57 5.47 -3.95 1.53
C PHE A 57 6.00 -2.68 2.19
N ALA A 58 6.46 -2.78 3.44
CA ALA A 58 7.02 -1.65 4.18
C ALA A 58 8.30 -1.11 3.52
N GLU A 59 9.13 -2.00 2.97
CA GLU A 59 10.34 -1.60 2.25
C GLU A 59 10.00 -1.00 0.88
N ALA A 60 8.99 -1.49 0.19
CA ALA A 60 8.48 -0.85 -1.03
C ALA A 60 8.05 0.60 -0.76
N LEU A 61 7.35 0.87 0.34
CA LEU A 61 6.95 2.24 0.71
C LEU A 61 8.13 3.17 0.99
N ARG A 62 9.24 2.65 1.53
CA ARG A 62 10.45 3.44 1.83
C ARG A 62 11.34 3.66 0.61
N SER A 63 11.47 2.64 -0.24
CA SER A 63 12.47 2.59 -1.30
C SER A 63 11.99 3.07 -2.67
N GLN A 64 10.67 3.22 -2.86
CA GLN A 64 10.12 3.60 -4.16
C GLN A 64 10.28 5.10 -4.44
N PRO A 65 11.04 5.49 -5.48
CA PRO A 65 11.23 6.89 -5.83
C PRO A 65 9.93 7.47 -6.38
N GLY A 66 9.54 8.67 -5.95
CA GLY A 66 8.37 9.37 -6.48
C GLY A 66 7.10 9.24 -5.66
N LEU A 67 7.13 8.51 -4.53
CA LEU A 67 6.13 8.73 -3.48
C LEU A 67 6.37 10.11 -2.88
N GLY A 68 5.45 11.03 -3.15
CA GLY A 68 5.56 12.42 -2.72
C GLY A 68 5.20 12.61 -1.24
N PRO A 69 5.57 13.77 -0.66
CA PRO A 69 5.06 14.17 0.65
C PRO A 69 3.53 14.18 0.65
N GLY A 70 2.93 13.58 1.67
CA GLY A 70 1.48 13.44 1.78
C GLY A 70 0.88 12.26 0.99
N PHE A 71 1.72 11.38 0.40
CA PHE A 71 1.24 10.09 -0.09
C PHE A 71 0.66 9.29 1.08
N GLU A 72 -0.55 8.78 0.88
CA GLU A 72 -1.29 8.12 1.93
C GLU A 72 -1.55 6.66 1.60
N VAL A 73 -1.33 5.78 2.58
CA VAL A 73 -1.68 4.37 2.48
C VAL A 73 -2.76 4.07 3.49
N ARG A 74 -3.86 3.44 3.05
CA ARG A 74 -4.93 2.98 3.94
C ARG A 74 -5.29 1.54 3.63
N ALA A 75 -5.54 0.77 4.67
CA ALA A 75 -6.27 -0.48 4.55
C ALA A 75 -7.75 -0.24 4.87
N VAL A 76 -8.63 -0.87 4.11
CA VAL A 76 -10.07 -0.88 4.40
C VAL A 76 -10.59 -2.31 4.38
N ASN A 77 -11.47 -2.62 5.32
CA ASN A 77 -12.18 -3.89 5.33
C ASN A 77 -13.28 -3.86 4.27
N PHE A 78 -13.08 -4.59 3.18
CA PHE A 78 -14.05 -4.71 2.08
C PHE A 78 -15.38 -5.31 2.52
N ARG A 79 -15.38 -6.17 3.55
CA ARG A 79 -16.60 -6.84 4.04
C ARG A 79 -17.53 -5.91 4.83
N GLU A 80 -17.01 -4.81 5.35
CA GLU A 80 -17.78 -3.86 6.18
C GLU A 80 -18.41 -2.72 5.37
N GLY A 81 -18.21 -2.69 4.04
CA GLY A 81 -19.02 -1.92 3.11
C GLY A 81 -19.05 -0.41 3.32
N ARG A 82 -18.12 0.19 4.07
CA ARG A 82 -18.08 1.65 4.23
C ARG A 82 -17.54 2.30 2.95
N PRO A 83 -18.29 3.19 2.29
CA PRO A 83 -17.78 3.93 1.15
C PRO A 83 -16.55 4.73 1.58
N LEU A 84 -15.49 4.67 0.77
CA LEU A 84 -14.40 5.63 0.87
C LEU A 84 -15.03 7.01 0.65
N ALA A 85 -15.05 7.85 1.69
CA ALA A 85 -15.58 9.20 1.58
C ALA A 85 -14.82 9.91 0.44
N GLY A 86 -15.50 10.10 -0.69
CA GLY A 86 -14.99 10.92 -1.78
C GLY A 86 -14.98 12.36 -1.31
N SER A 87 -13.83 13.02 -1.42
CA SER A 87 -13.75 14.47 -1.29
C SER A 87 -14.50 15.10 -2.48
N SER A 88 -15.82 15.22 -2.37
CA SER A 88 -16.62 16.07 -3.24
C SER A 88 -16.84 17.40 -2.52
N GLN A 89 -15.88 18.31 -2.69
CA GLN A 89 -16.17 19.73 -2.65
C GLN A 89 -15.66 20.31 -3.97
N ALA A 90 -16.60 20.48 -4.89
CA ALA A 90 -16.58 21.43 -6.00
C ALA A 90 -18.03 21.84 -6.26
#